data_AF-A0A1S3XDN0-F1
#
_entry.id   AF-A0A1S3XDN0-F1
#
_cell.length_a   1.000
_cell.length_b   1.000
_cell.length_c   1.000
_cell.angle_alpha   90.00
_cell.angle_beta   90.00
_cell.angle_gamma   90.00
#
_symmetry.space_group_name_H-M   'P 1'
#
loop_
_entity.id
_entity.type
_entity.pdbx_description
1 polymer ?
#
loop_
_entity_poly.entity_id
_entity_poly.type
_entity_poly.pdbx_seq_one_letter_code
_entity_poly.pdbx_strand_id
1 'polypeptide(L)'
;MDVFHLLLGRPWEYDRRAIHDGFKNTYSFIKDGKKIKLFPMNPEDLKKPNPKMKETFITRAKVEEHLKEGEEVLVVVPKEVESITKKESLEVIYPRLQAILDEFHDADFDTTPSYLPPIRSIQHQIDLIPGAPLPNKAAYRMNPTQQEELQRQVEELLDRGLIRESLSPCVVPALLVPKKD
;
A
#
# COMPACT_ATOMS: atom_id res chain seq x y z
N MET A 1 -12.53 -9.98 5.09
CA MET A 1 -11.81 -8.96 4.31
C MET A 1 -11.71 -9.47 2.89
N ASP A 2 -12.57 -9.00 1.99
CA ASP A 2 -12.53 -9.34 0.56
C ASP A 2 -12.68 -8.06 -0.29
N VAL A 3 -11.54 -7.38 -0.42
CA VAL A 3 -10.96 -6.82 -1.65
C VAL A 3 -9.79 -7.75 -1.96
N PHE A 4 -10.07 -9.05 -2.05
CA PHE A 4 -9.20 -10.22 -2.16
C PHE A 4 -7.94 -10.32 -1.25
N HIS A 5 -7.84 -9.52 -0.18
CA HIS A 5 -6.72 -9.24 0.77
C HIS A 5 -5.92 -7.96 0.47
N LEU A 6 -6.32 -7.19 -0.55
CA LEU A 6 -5.75 -5.98 -1.17
C LEU A 6 -4.72 -6.22 -2.30
N LEU A 7 -4.66 -7.32 -3.03
CA LEU A 7 -5.78 -8.06 -3.61
C LEU A 7 -5.58 -9.57 -3.51
N LEU A 8 -4.54 -10.12 -2.88
CA LEU A 8 -4.38 -11.58 -2.68
C LEU A 8 -3.58 -11.83 -1.39
N GLY A 9 -2.52 -11.07 -1.16
CA GLY A 9 -1.73 -11.19 0.06
C GLY A 9 -1.12 -12.59 0.25
N ARG A 10 -0.23 -12.70 1.24
CA ARG A 10 0.36 -13.98 1.63
C ARG A 10 -0.68 -15.05 1.98
N PRO A 11 -1.82 -14.74 2.62
CA PRO A 11 -2.83 -15.74 2.93
C PRO A 11 -3.47 -16.36 1.67
N TRP A 12 -3.89 -15.57 0.67
CA TRP A 12 -4.47 -16.16 -0.55
C TRP A 12 -3.44 -16.91 -1.38
N GLU A 13 -2.22 -16.40 -1.49
CA GLU A 13 -1.15 -17.09 -2.22
C GLU A 13 -0.86 -18.45 -1.57
N TYR A 14 -0.88 -18.51 -0.24
CA TYR A 14 -0.76 -19.75 0.51
C TYR A 14 -1.95 -20.68 0.28
N ASP A 15 -3.18 -20.17 0.41
CA ASP A 15 -4.42 -20.93 0.27
C ASP A 15 -4.60 -21.51 -1.14
N ARG A 16 -4.20 -20.75 -2.17
CA ARG A 16 -4.25 -21.18 -3.58
C ARG A 16 -2.99 -21.89 -4.06
N ARG A 17 -2.01 -22.08 -3.18
CA ARG A 17 -0.68 -22.65 -3.50
C ARG A 17 -0.08 -21.99 -4.74
N ALA A 18 -0.14 -20.66 -4.79
CA ALA A 18 0.39 -19.89 -5.89
C ALA A 18 1.91 -20.05 -5.97
N ILE A 19 2.43 -20.26 -7.18
CA ILE A 19 3.86 -20.43 -7.46
C ILE A 19 4.33 -19.20 -8.22
N HIS A 20 5.28 -18.46 -7.64
CA HIS A 20 5.94 -17.34 -8.28
C HIS A 20 7.25 -17.78 -8.95
N ASP A 21 7.35 -17.56 -10.26
CA ASP A 21 8.59 -17.71 -11.03
C ASP A 21 9.25 -16.34 -11.16
N GLY A 22 10.26 -16.10 -10.32
CA GLY A 22 10.95 -14.80 -10.25
C GLY A 22 11.80 -14.45 -11.47
N PHE A 23 12.23 -15.43 -12.27
CA PHE A 23 12.98 -15.15 -13.50
C PHE A 23 12.05 -14.62 -14.61
N LYS A 24 10.84 -15.18 -14.70
CA LYS A 24 9.83 -14.76 -15.70
C LYS A 24 8.85 -13.73 -15.17
N ASN A 25 8.91 -13.40 -13.88
CA ASN A 25 7.95 -12.57 -13.17
C ASN A 25 6.49 -13.04 -13.39
N THR A 26 6.25 -14.35 -13.28
CA THR A 26 4.92 -14.96 -13.52
C THR A 26 4.39 -15.65 -12.27
N TYR A 27 3.06 -15.59 -12.07
CA TYR A 27 2.37 -16.30 -10.99
C TYR A 27 1.49 -17.41 -11.56
N SER A 28 1.56 -18.62 -11.01
CA SER A 28 0.73 -19.76 -11.42
C SER A 28 -0.06 -20.33 -10.24
N PHE A 29 -1.37 -20.51 -10.38
CA PHE A 29 -2.23 -21.07 -9.33
C PHE A 29 -3.43 -21.80 -9.91
N ILE A 30 -4.18 -22.53 -9.07
CA ILE A 30 -5.41 -23.22 -9.47
C ILE A 30 -6.63 -22.43 -8.95
N LYS A 31 -7.58 -22.14 -9.84
CA LYS A 31 -8.87 -21.55 -9.50
C LYS A 31 -9.96 -22.26 -10.29
N ASP A 32 -10.99 -22.73 -9.58
CA ASP A 32 -12.16 -23.41 -10.15
C ASP A 32 -11.77 -24.62 -11.03
N GLY A 33 -10.77 -25.39 -10.59
CA GLY A 33 -10.23 -26.55 -11.30
C GLY A 33 -9.35 -26.22 -12.52
N LYS A 34 -9.14 -24.94 -12.82
CA LYS A 34 -8.33 -24.50 -13.96
C LYS A 34 -7.00 -23.90 -13.47
N LYS A 35 -5.91 -24.25 -14.16
CA LYS A 35 -4.60 -23.65 -13.93
C LYS A 35 -4.56 -22.28 -14.60
N ILE A 36 -4.41 -21.22 -13.82
CA ILE A 36 -4.28 -19.84 -14.28
C ILE A 36 -2.82 -19.44 -14.16
N LYS A 37 -2.30 -18.78 -15.19
CA LYS A 37 -0.96 -18.18 -15.19
C LYS A 37 -1.04 -16.71 -15.55
N LEU A 38 -0.56 -15.86 -14.64
CA LEU A 38 -0.48 -14.42 -14.83
C LEU A 38 0.88 -14.06 -15.40
N PHE A 39 0.86 -13.29 -16.48
CA PHE A 39 2.05 -12.77 -17.13
C PHE A 39 2.26 -11.29 -16.77
N PRO A 40 3.51 -10.83 -16.71
CA PRO A 40 3.78 -9.41 -16.51
C PRO A 40 3.21 -8.63 -17.69
N MET A 41 2.41 -7.60 -17.42
CA MET A 41 1.89 -6.72 -18.46
C MET A 41 2.99 -5.81 -18.97
N ASN A 42 3.06 -5.65 -20.29
CA ASN A 42 3.96 -4.68 -20.90
C ASN A 42 3.34 -3.28 -20.82
N PRO A 43 4.07 -2.23 -20.42
CA PRO A 43 3.50 -0.88 -20.26
C PRO A 43 2.87 -0.31 -21.55
N GLU A 44 3.32 -0.76 -22.72
CA GLU A 44 2.76 -0.34 -24.01
C GLU A 44 1.39 -0.97 -24.31
N ASP A 45 1.10 -2.15 -23.75
CA ASP A 45 -0.18 -2.82 -23.93
C ASP A 45 -1.30 -2.15 -23.11
N LEU A 46 -0.95 -1.33 -22.11
CA LEU A 46 -1.90 -0.47 -21.39
C LEU A 46 -2.40 0.71 -22.25
N LYS A 47 -1.65 1.08 -23.30
CA LYS A 47 -2.00 2.20 -24.19
C LYS A 47 -2.87 1.78 -25.38
N LYS A 48 -2.98 0.48 -25.67
CA LYS A 48 -3.76 -0.01 -26.80
C LYS A 48 -5.22 -0.14 -26.36
N PRO A 49 -6.16 0.58 -27.02
CA PRO A 49 -7.57 0.42 -26.71
C PRO A 49 -7.99 -1.02 -26.99
N ASN A 50 -8.62 -1.63 -26.00
CA ASN A 50 -9.11 -2.99 -26.06
C ASN A 50 -10.25 -3.05 -27.10
N PRO A 51 -10.20 -3.88 -28.17
CA PRO A 51 -11.20 -3.84 -29.25
C PRO A 51 -12.62 -4.22 -28.82
N LYS A 52 -12.81 -4.70 -27.57
CA LYS A 52 -14.12 -4.98 -26.98
C LYS A 52 -14.63 -3.90 -26.03
N MET A 53 -13.83 -2.88 -25.70
CA MET A 53 -14.33 -1.68 -25.02
C MET A 53 -14.90 -0.76 -26.10
N LYS A 54 -16.22 -0.54 -26.09
CA LYS A 54 -16.80 0.62 -26.77
C LYS A 54 -16.00 1.84 -26.29
N GLU A 55 -15.39 2.59 -27.22
CA GLU A 55 -14.56 3.75 -26.92
C GLU A 55 -15.31 4.65 -25.92
N THR A 56 -14.87 4.69 -24.66
CA THR A 56 -15.50 5.52 -23.62
C THR A 56 -15.24 7.01 -23.82
N PHE A 57 -14.34 7.34 -24.75
CA PHE A 57 -13.94 8.70 -25.08
C PHE A 57 -14.01 8.87 -26.60
N ILE A 58 -14.82 9.82 -27.06
CA ILE A 58 -15.01 10.16 -28.47
C ILE A 58 -14.47 11.57 -28.75
N THR A 59 -14.01 11.80 -29.98
CA THR A 59 -13.53 13.12 -30.41
C THR A 59 -14.68 14.10 -30.60
N ARG A 60 -14.41 15.42 -30.51
CA ARG A 60 -15.42 16.47 -30.70
C ARG A 60 -16.25 16.31 -31.98
N ALA A 61 -15.63 15.94 -33.10
CA ALA A 61 -16.33 15.74 -34.37
C ALA A 61 -17.34 14.58 -34.29
N LYS A 62 -16.96 13.46 -33.64
CA LYS A 62 -17.88 12.34 -33.38
C LYS A 62 -18.99 12.73 -32.40
N VAL A 63 -18.68 13.52 -31.37
CA VAL A 63 -19.70 14.07 -30.45
C VAL A 63 -20.76 14.86 -31.22
N GLU A 64 -20.35 15.73 -32.14
CA GLU A 64 -21.28 16.54 -32.96
C GLU A 64 -22.13 15.68 -33.92
N GLU A 65 -21.62 14.55 -34.38
CA GLU A 65 -22.36 13.55 -35.17
C GLU A 65 -23.39 12.81 -34.31
N HIS A 66 -22.99 12.29 -33.15
CA HIS A 66 -23.87 11.53 -32.25
C HIS A 66 -24.98 12.42 -31.66
N LEU A 67 -24.69 13.71 -31.41
CA LEU A 67 -25.72 14.68 -31.02
C LEU A 67 -26.75 14.95 -32.14
N LYS A 68 -26.34 14.92 -33.41
CA LYS A 68 -27.26 15.08 -34.55
C LYS A 68 -28.13 13.83 -34.74
N GLU A 69 -27.59 12.66 -34.40
CA GLU A 69 -28.29 11.39 -34.43
C GLU A 69 -29.20 11.17 -33.20
N GLY A 70 -29.17 12.08 -32.22
CA GLY A 70 -30.04 12.06 -31.06
C GLY A 70 -29.58 11.14 -29.93
N GLU A 71 -28.30 10.74 -29.93
CA GLU A 71 -27.72 9.93 -28.87
C GLU A 71 -27.33 10.77 -27.64
N GLU A 72 -27.48 10.19 -26.44
CA GLU A 72 -27.07 10.84 -25.19
C GLU A 72 -25.53 10.80 -25.04
N VAL A 73 -24.90 11.97 -24.94
CA VAL A 73 -23.44 12.10 -24.78
C VAL A 73 -23.10 12.67 -23.41
N LEU A 74 -22.20 12.00 -22.68
CA LEU A 74 -21.62 12.48 -21.42
C LEU A 74 -20.31 13.23 -21.69
N VAL A 75 -20.22 14.49 -21.26
CA VAL A 75 -19.02 15.32 -21.42
C VAL A 75 -18.33 15.47 -20.06
N VAL A 76 -17.06 15.07 -19.98
CA VAL A 76 -16.21 15.31 -18.82
C VAL A 76 -15.40 16.58 -19.08
N VAL A 77 -15.72 17.66 -18.37
CA VAL A 77 -14.99 18.93 -18.46
C VAL A 77 -13.91 18.95 -17.38
N PRO A 78 -12.61 18.91 -17.74
CA PRO A 78 -11.54 19.10 -16.77
C PRO A 78 -11.57 20.54 -16.30
N LYS A 79 -11.85 20.76 -15.02
CA LYS A 79 -11.72 22.06 -14.37
C LYS A 79 -10.35 22.12 -13.71
N GLU A 80 -9.51 23.05 -14.15
CA GLU A 80 -8.23 23.31 -13.52
C GLU A 80 -8.49 23.82 -12.09
N VAL A 81 -8.04 23.06 -11.10
CA VAL A 81 -8.08 23.46 -9.69
C VAL A 81 -6.73 24.10 -9.41
N GLU A 82 -6.70 25.42 -9.35
CA GLU A 82 -5.53 26.16 -8.88
C GLU A 82 -5.14 25.62 -7.49
N SER A 83 -3.84 25.34 -7.34
CA SER A 83 -3.16 24.74 -6.18
C SER A 83 -4.01 24.58 -4.92
N ILE A 84 -4.15 23.33 -4.45
CA ILE A 84 -4.73 22.98 -3.15
C ILE A 84 -3.78 23.48 -2.05
N THR A 85 -3.80 24.78 -1.79
CA THR A 85 -3.11 25.45 -0.68
C THR A 85 -4.17 25.94 0.30
N LYS A 86 -4.80 24.96 0.98
CA LYS A 86 -5.45 25.00 2.30
C LYS A 86 -6.55 23.94 2.32
N LYS A 87 -6.61 23.20 3.43
CA LYS A 87 -7.58 22.16 3.82
C LYS A 87 -9.07 22.54 3.67
N GLU A 88 -9.40 23.78 3.30
CA GLU A 88 -10.76 24.34 3.33
C GLU A 88 -11.59 24.06 2.06
N SER A 89 -11.04 23.47 0.99
CA SER A 89 -11.75 23.37 -0.30
C SER A 89 -12.04 21.95 -0.82
N LEU A 90 -11.63 20.89 -0.12
CA LEU A 90 -12.00 19.51 -0.49
C LEU A 90 -13.44 19.14 -0.09
N GLU A 91 -14.01 19.84 0.90
CA GLU A 91 -15.36 19.58 1.43
C GLU A 91 -16.49 19.76 0.39
N VAL A 92 -16.25 20.53 -0.67
CA VAL A 92 -17.31 20.94 -1.62
C VAL A 92 -17.38 20.08 -2.88
N ILE A 93 -16.31 19.34 -3.22
CA ILE A 93 -16.18 18.80 -4.59
C ILE A 93 -16.90 17.45 -4.76
N TYR A 94 -17.00 16.63 -3.70
CA TYR A 94 -17.66 15.32 -3.78
C TYR A 94 -18.34 14.93 -2.46
N PRO A 95 -19.67 15.15 -2.32
CA PRO A 95 -20.42 14.78 -1.11
C PRO A 95 -20.28 13.32 -0.71
N ARG A 96 -20.10 12.42 -1.70
CA ARG A 96 -19.86 10.99 -1.46
C ARG A 96 -18.46 10.70 -0.92
N LEU A 97 -17.46 11.48 -1.31
CA LEU A 97 -16.09 11.30 -0.84
C LEU A 97 -15.96 11.80 0.59
N GLN A 98 -16.65 12.90 0.93
CA GLN A 98 -16.73 13.39 2.30
C GLN A 98 -17.39 12.36 3.22
N ALA A 99 -18.51 11.76 2.80
CA ALA A 99 -19.16 10.70 3.57
C ALA A 99 -18.24 9.50 3.85
N ILE A 100 -17.39 9.13 2.90
CA ILE A 100 -16.39 8.06 3.06
C ILE A 100 -15.24 8.50 3.98
N LEU A 101 -14.74 9.72 3.83
CA LEU A 101 -13.69 10.25 4.72
C LEU A 101 -14.19 10.37 6.17
N ASP A 102 -15.44 10.79 6.38
CA ASP A 102 -16.06 10.86 7.69
C ASP A 102 -16.29 9.45 8.27
N GLU A 103 -16.69 8.48 7.44
CA GLU A 103 -16.84 7.07 7.83
C GLU A 103 -15.51 6.45 8.28
N PHE A 104 -14.40 6.78 7.61
CA PHE A 104 -13.06 6.23 7.85
C PHE A 104 -12.09 7.24 8.49
N HIS A 105 -12.60 8.19 9.28
CA HIS A 105 -11.76 9.20 9.93
C HIS A 105 -10.73 8.58 10.90
N ASP A 106 -10.97 7.36 11.37
CA ASP A 106 -10.08 6.58 12.24
C ASP A 106 -8.95 5.89 11.48
N ALA A 107 -9.04 5.81 10.15
CA ALA A 107 -8.06 5.22 9.26
C ALA A 107 -7.09 6.28 8.69
N ASP A 108 -6.74 7.29 9.48
CA ASP A 108 -5.78 8.32 9.09
C ASP A 108 -4.40 7.69 8.79
N PHE A 109 -3.93 7.88 7.55
CA PHE A 109 -2.65 7.34 7.09
C PHE A 109 -1.43 8.13 7.60
N ASP A 110 -1.62 9.40 7.94
CA ASP A 110 -0.54 10.31 8.33
C ASP A 110 -0.16 10.19 9.81
N THR A 111 -1.06 9.70 10.67
CA THR A 111 -0.80 9.55 12.09
C THR A 111 -0.77 8.08 12.45
N THR A 112 0.43 7.55 12.73
CA THR A 112 0.50 6.26 13.40
C THR A 112 -0.03 6.48 14.82
N PRO A 113 -1.12 5.81 15.23
CA PRO A 113 -1.66 5.98 16.56
C PRO A 113 -0.59 5.63 17.60
N SER A 114 -0.53 6.41 18.68
CA SER A 114 0.41 6.21 19.80
C SER A 114 0.06 5.00 20.69
N TYR A 115 -0.94 4.21 20.30
CA TYR A 115 -1.37 3.02 21.02
C TYR A 115 -1.07 1.76 20.20
N LEU A 116 -0.69 0.68 20.90
CA LEU A 116 -0.54 -0.62 20.27
C LEU A 116 -1.88 -1.08 19.69
N PRO A 117 -1.89 -1.63 18.46
CA PRO A 117 -3.13 -2.12 17.88
C PRO A 117 -3.78 -3.14 18.81
N PRO A 118 -5.12 -3.18 18.87
CA PRO A 118 -5.82 -4.16 19.69
C PRO A 118 -5.40 -5.58 19.30
N ILE A 119 -5.41 -6.49 20.28
CA ILE A 119 -5.07 -7.90 20.07
C ILE A 119 -5.96 -8.46 18.96
N ARG A 120 -5.33 -8.91 17.88
CA ARG A 120 -6.01 -9.54 16.74
C ARG A 120 -5.98 -11.06 16.88
N SER A 121 -6.87 -11.73 16.15
CA SER A 121 -6.89 -13.19 16.04
C SER A 121 -5.59 -13.77 15.45
N ILE A 122 -4.87 -12.98 14.66
CA ILE A 122 -3.58 -13.33 14.07
C ILE A 122 -2.53 -12.42 14.71
N GLN A 123 -1.58 -13.03 15.43
CA GLN A 123 -0.42 -12.35 16.00
C GLN A 123 0.84 -12.73 15.23
N HIS A 124 1.81 -11.81 15.19
CA HIS A 124 3.12 -12.12 14.64
C HIS A 124 3.88 -13.01 15.62
N GLN A 125 4.26 -14.21 15.16
CA GLN A 125 5.11 -15.14 15.89
C GLN A 125 6.38 -15.39 15.06
N ILE A 126 7.53 -15.41 15.75
CA ILE A 126 8.82 -15.77 15.16
C ILE A 126 9.10 -17.22 15.55
N ASP A 127 9.00 -18.13 14.59
CA ASP A 127 9.32 -19.54 14.81
C ASP A 127 10.84 -19.75 14.82
N LEU A 128 11.36 -20.23 15.96
CA LEU A 128 12.78 -20.52 16.11
C LEU A 128 13.08 -21.95 15.64
N ILE A 129 14.19 -22.10 14.92
CA ILE A 129 14.71 -23.42 14.57
C ILE A 129 15.38 -24.01 15.83
N PRO A 130 15.00 -25.22 16.30
CA PRO A 130 15.61 -25.83 17.47
C PRO A 130 17.14 -25.94 17.35
N GLY A 131 17.86 -25.48 18.38
CA GLY A 131 19.32 -25.47 18.41
C GLY A 131 20.00 -24.32 17.66
N ALA A 132 19.24 -23.44 16.99
CA ALA A 132 19.82 -22.24 16.39
C ALA A 132 20.31 -21.25 17.46
N PRO A 133 21.52 -20.69 17.33
CA PRO A 133 22.02 -19.69 18.28
C PRO A 133 21.29 -18.35 18.09
N LEU A 134 20.90 -17.73 19.20
CA LEU A 134 20.37 -16.37 19.18
C LEU A 134 21.53 -15.37 18.96
N PRO A 135 21.34 -14.35 18.09
CA PRO A 135 22.36 -13.33 17.91
C PRO A 135 22.48 -12.49 19.17
N ASN A 136 23.71 -12.31 19.64
CA ASN A 136 24.06 -11.35 20.69
C ASN A 136 25.31 -10.61 20.24
N LYS A 137 25.11 -9.53 19.49
CA LYS A 137 26.18 -8.72 18.90
C LYS A 137 26.23 -7.36 19.61
N ALA A 138 27.45 -6.90 19.90
CA ALA A 138 27.68 -5.57 20.44
C ALA A 138 27.21 -4.48 19.48
N ALA A 139 26.82 -3.34 20.02
CA ALA A 139 26.47 -2.15 19.25
C ALA A 139 27.64 -1.69 18.37
N TYR A 140 27.31 -1.14 17.19
CA TYR A 140 28.33 -0.52 16.34
C TYR A 140 28.87 0.75 17.00
N ARG A 141 30.15 1.04 16.73
CA ARG A 141 30.75 2.32 17.12
C ARG A 141 30.16 3.43 16.26
N MET A 142 29.62 4.47 16.90
CA MET A 142 29.01 5.62 16.27
C MET A 142 29.69 6.90 16.76
N ASN A 143 29.59 7.97 15.97
CA ASN A 143 30.00 9.30 16.43
C ASN A 143 28.95 9.89 17.38
N PRO A 144 29.28 10.93 18.17
CA PRO A 144 28.35 11.51 19.13
C PRO A 144 27.03 11.99 18.49
N THR A 145 27.09 12.62 17.32
CA THR A 145 25.90 13.11 16.61
C THR A 145 24.95 11.98 16.18
N GLN A 146 25.48 10.87 15.70
CA GLN A 146 24.70 9.68 15.34
C GLN A 146 24.09 9.01 16.57
N GLN A 147 24.83 9.01 17.69
CA GLN A 147 24.33 8.46 18.95
C GLN A 147 23.17 9.31 19.50
N GLU A 148 23.27 10.63 19.45
CA GLU A 148 22.18 11.55 19.82
C GLU A 148 20.95 11.35 18.94
N GLU A 149 21.12 11.24 17.62
CA GLU A 149 19.97 11.02 16.70
C GLU A 149 19.33 9.64 16.90
N LEU A 150 20.13 8.60 17.13
CA LEU A 150 19.60 7.27 17.46
C LEU A 150 18.82 7.31 18.77
N GLN A 151 19.35 7.98 19.79
CA GLN A 151 18.71 8.14 21.09
C GLN A 151 17.37 8.88 20.96
N ARG A 152 17.34 9.98 20.19
CA ARG A 152 16.12 10.75 19.89
C ARG A 152 15.04 9.88 19.26
N GLN A 153 15.40 9.05 18.27
CA GLN A 153 14.44 8.15 17.61
C GLN A 153 13.95 7.03 18.55
N VAL A 154 14.83 6.50 19.41
CA VAL A 154 14.45 5.49 20.40
C VAL A 154 13.48 6.05 21.42
N GLU A 155 13.72 7.26 21.92
CA GLU A 155 12.81 7.96 22.85
C GLU A 155 11.45 8.23 22.19
N GLU A 156 11.43 8.70 20.94
CA GLU A 156 10.19 8.88 20.18
C GLU A 156 9.39 7.58 20.04
N LEU A 157 10.07 6.44 19.83
CA LEU A 157 9.41 5.12 19.75
C LEU A 157 8.91 4.61 21.10
N LEU A 158 9.61 4.93 22.20
CA LEU A 158 9.20 4.62 23.56
C LEU A 158 7.96 5.43 23.96
N ASP A 159 7.95 6.73 23.67
CA ASP A 159 6.83 7.63 23.94
C ASP A 159 5.56 7.22 23.17
N ARG A 160 5.73 6.72 21.95
CA ARG A 160 4.64 6.15 21.14
C ARG A 160 4.22 4.75 21.56
N GLY A 161 4.86 4.14 22.56
CA GLY A 161 4.56 2.78 23.02
C GLY A 161 4.81 1.68 21.98
N LEU A 162 5.60 1.95 20.94
CA LEU A 162 5.93 0.98 19.88
C LEU A 162 7.03 0.00 20.31
N ILE A 163 7.91 0.44 21.21
CA ILE A 163 8.97 -0.38 21.82
C ILE A 163 8.91 -0.27 23.34
N ARG A 164 9.60 -1.20 24.02
CA ARG A 164 9.77 -1.20 25.48
C ARG A 164 11.15 -1.71 25.85
N GLU A 165 11.64 -1.30 27.01
CA GLU A 165 12.85 -1.87 27.59
C GLU A 165 12.70 -3.38 27.80
N SER A 166 13.78 -4.13 27.54
CA SER A 166 13.76 -5.58 27.68
C SER A 166 15.12 -6.09 28.16
N LEU A 167 15.10 -7.19 28.91
CA LEU A 167 16.28 -7.94 29.34
C LEU A 167 16.45 -9.19 28.46
N SER A 168 16.34 -9.01 27.15
CA SER A 168 16.43 -10.11 26.17
C SER A 168 17.86 -10.62 26.05
N PRO A 169 18.08 -11.95 25.97
CA PRO A 169 19.39 -12.53 25.66
C PRO A 169 19.79 -12.35 24.17
N CYS A 170 18.86 -11.89 23.33
CA CYS A 170 19.05 -11.64 21.91
C CYS A 170 19.25 -10.13 21.66
N VAL A 171 20.39 -9.76 21.06
CA VAL A 171 20.77 -8.38 20.78
C VAL A 171 21.33 -8.26 19.37
N VAL A 172 20.78 -7.32 18.60
CA VAL A 172 21.23 -7.00 17.23
C VAL A 172 21.50 -5.50 17.16
N PRO A 173 22.66 -5.07 16.63
CA PRO A 173 23.01 -3.66 16.53
C PRO A 173 22.11 -2.93 15.50
N ALA A 174 21.70 -1.72 15.83
CA ALA A 174 20.98 -0.84 14.92
C ALA A 174 21.94 -0.05 14.01
N LEU A 175 21.47 0.31 12.82
CA LEU A 175 22.18 1.15 11.86
C LEU A 175 21.33 2.36 11.51
N LEU A 176 21.90 3.55 11.66
CA LEU A 176 21.26 4.79 11.22
C LEU A 176 21.42 4.93 9.71
N VAL A 177 20.30 5.07 8.99
CA VAL A 177 20.29 5.26 7.54
C VAL A 177 19.77 6.67 7.24
N PRO A 178 20.57 7.55 6.60
CA PRO A 178 20.10 8.86 6.18
C PRO A 178 19.04 8.67 5.10
N LYS A 179 17.83 9.18 5.35
CA LYS A 179 16.78 9.25 4.34
C LYS A 179 16.95 10.51 3.50
N LYS A 180 16.51 10.44 2.24
CA LYS A 180 16.39 11.63 1.39
C LYS A 180 15.06 12.29 1.71
N ASP A 181 15.10 13.57 2.02
CA ASP A 181 13.92 14.43 2.12
C ASP A 181 13.31 14.70 0.73
#